data_AF-A0A6M0B9G7-F1
#
_entry.id   AF-A0A6M0B9G7-F1
#
_cell.length_a   1.000
_cell.length_b   1.000
_cell.length_c   1.000
_cell.angle_alpha   90.00
_cell.angle_beta   90.00
_cell.angle_gamma   90.00
#
_symmetry.space_group_name_H-M   'P 1'
#
loop_
_entity.id
_entity.type
_entity.pdbx_description
1 polymer ?
#
loop_
_entity_poly.entity_id
_entity_poly.type
_entity_poly.pdbx_seq_one_letter_code
_entity_poly.pdbx_strand_id
1 'polypeptide(L)'
;RYQLQPPDGNNRYWIDEISLFLGIWQGTKENGTGYWLRWWDQPGELLLWGSELVIEEQQRAQQERQRAEQERQRAEQERQRAEKLAAQLRAAGIEPQG
;
A
#
# COMPACT_ATOMS: atom_id res chain seq x y z
N ARG A 1 13.11 -32.25 3.72
CA ARG A 1 14.44 -32.64 3.22
C ARG A 1 15.15 -31.35 2.83
N TYR A 2 16.27 -31.01 3.45
CA TYR A 2 17.00 -29.77 3.15
C TYR A 2 17.61 -29.88 1.74
N GLN A 3 17.36 -28.89 0.88
CA GLN A 3 17.98 -28.78 -0.44
C GLN A 3 18.86 -27.53 -0.43
N LEU A 4 20.17 -27.73 -0.66
CA LEU A 4 21.11 -26.63 -0.85
C LEU A 4 20.86 -26.02 -2.23
N GLN A 5 20.44 -24.77 -2.27
CA GLN A 5 20.43 -24.01 -3.51
C GLN A 5 21.81 -23.38 -3.75
N PRO A 6 22.33 -23.40 -4.99
CA PRO A 6 23.54 -22.68 -5.32
C PRO A 6 23.26 -21.16 -5.28
N PRO A 7 24.21 -20.34 -4.77
CA PRO A 7 24.06 -18.90 -4.82
C PRO A 7 24.22 -18.36 -6.26
N ASP A 8 23.69 -17.16 -6.49
CA ASP A 8 23.92 -16.37 -7.70
C ASP A 8 25.35 -15.80 -7.75
N GLY A 9 25.68 -15.08 -8.83
CA GLY A 9 26.98 -14.45 -9.02
C GLY A 9 27.34 -13.38 -7.97
N ASN A 10 26.39 -12.97 -7.13
CA ASN A 10 26.55 -12.01 -6.04
C ASN A 10 26.46 -12.67 -4.64
N ASN A 11 26.57 -14.00 -4.57
CA ASN A 11 26.50 -14.78 -3.35
C ASN A 11 25.13 -14.69 -2.63
N ARG A 12 24.04 -14.58 -3.42
CA ARG A 12 22.65 -14.50 -2.96
C ARG A 12 21.86 -15.76 -3.35
N TYR A 13 20.92 -16.17 -2.53
CA TYR A 13 20.13 -17.39 -2.65
C TYR A 13 18.70 -17.03 -3.02
N TRP A 14 18.20 -17.54 -4.15
CA TRP A 14 16.80 -17.34 -4.52
C TRP A 14 15.88 -18.14 -3.60
N ILE A 15 14.71 -17.59 -3.27
CA ILE A 15 13.67 -18.30 -2.51
C ILE A 15 12.35 -18.13 -3.25
N ASP A 16 11.97 -19.16 -4.01
CA ASP A 16 10.75 -19.16 -4.83
C ASP A 16 9.47 -18.88 -4.03
N GLU A 17 9.37 -19.38 -2.80
CA GLU A 17 8.20 -19.23 -1.92
C GLU A 17 7.81 -17.77 -1.65
N ILE A 18 8.80 -16.88 -1.64
CA ILE A 18 8.63 -15.44 -1.42
C ILE A 18 9.08 -14.61 -2.63
N SER A 19 9.61 -15.25 -3.68
CA SER A 19 10.16 -14.61 -4.88
C SER A 19 11.20 -13.53 -4.59
N LEU A 20 12.11 -13.80 -3.63
CA LEU A 20 13.19 -12.89 -3.22
C LEU A 20 14.54 -13.60 -3.18
N PHE A 21 15.62 -12.82 -3.33
CA PHE A 21 16.98 -13.26 -3.06
C PHE A 21 17.38 -12.96 -1.61
N LEU A 22 17.98 -13.91 -0.92
CA LEU A 22 18.63 -13.74 0.37
C LEU A 22 20.15 -13.68 0.21
N GLY A 23 20.79 -12.63 0.68
CA GLY A 23 22.23 -12.44 0.53
C GLY A 23 22.88 -11.72 1.69
N ILE A 24 24.18 -11.45 1.55
CA ILE A 24 24.97 -10.74 2.56
C ILE A 24 25.15 -9.29 2.10
N TRP A 25 24.75 -8.35 2.95
CA TRP A 25 24.95 -6.93 2.77
C TRP A 25 25.91 -6.40 3.83
N GLN A 26 26.92 -5.65 3.40
CA GLN A 26 27.89 -5.03 4.29
C GLN A 26 27.43 -3.61 4.63
N GLY A 27 27.26 -3.32 5.92
CA GLY A 27 26.94 -1.97 6.36
C GLY A 27 26.77 -1.82 7.86
N THR A 28 26.41 -0.60 8.26
CA THR A 28 26.29 -0.21 9.67
C THR A 28 24.84 -0.31 10.10
N LYS A 29 24.58 -1.13 11.13
CA LYS A 29 23.32 -1.15 11.86
C LYS A 29 23.59 -0.66 13.29
N GLU A 30 22.55 -0.36 14.07
CA GLU A 30 22.65 0.15 15.46
C GLU A 30 23.65 -0.61 16.35
N ASN A 31 23.91 -1.90 16.08
CA ASN A 31 24.83 -2.73 16.85
C ASN A 31 26.25 -2.86 16.24
N GLY A 32 26.57 -2.09 15.19
CA GLY A 32 27.90 -2.04 14.57
C GLY A 32 27.91 -2.23 13.05
N THR A 33 29.09 -2.00 12.47
CA THR A 33 29.39 -2.23 11.05
C THR A 33 29.78 -3.69 10.83
N GLY A 34 29.11 -4.38 9.92
CA GLY A 34 29.37 -5.79 9.67
C GLY A 34 28.63 -6.35 8.47
N TYR A 35 28.65 -7.68 8.37
CA TYR A 35 27.93 -8.46 7.37
C TYR A 35 26.55 -8.84 7.91
N TRP A 36 25.51 -8.40 7.22
CA TRP A 36 24.12 -8.62 7.61
C TRP A 36 23.38 -9.39 6.53
N LEU A 37 22.45 -10.25 6.92
CA LEU A 37 21.54 -10.88 5.97
C LEU A 37 20.50 -9.87 5.48
N ARG A 38 20.29 -9.84 4.17
CA ARG A 38 19.35 -8.92 3.51
C ARG A 38 18.56 -9.60 2.41
N TRP A 39 17.48 -8.93 2.01
CA TRP A 39 16.62 -9.36 0.92
C TRP A 39 16.85 -8.46 -0.29
N TRP A 40 16.87 -9.05 -1.47
CA TRP A 40 16.90 -8.37 -2.76
C TRP A 40 15.72 -8.83 -3.59
N ASP A 41 15.22 -7.95 -4.44
CA ASP A 41 14.18 -8.27 -5.40
C ASP A 41 14.73 -9.02 -6.64
N GLN A 42 13.85 -9.43 -7.54
CA GLN A 42 14.21 -10.13 -8.78
C GLN A 42 15.15 -9.31 -9.70
N PRO A 43 14.96 -7.98 -9.87
CA PRO A 43 15.95 -7.09 -10.49
C PRO A 43 17.34 -7.08 -9.83
N GLY A 44 17.42 -7.47 -8.56
CA GLY A 44 18.65 -7.47 -7.76
C GLY A 44 18.88 -6.16 -7.01
N GLU A 45 17.84 -5.34 -6.84
CA GLU A 45 17.83 -4.17 -5.98
C GLU A 45 17.63 -4.58 -4.52
N LEU A 46 18.33 -3.89 -3.62
CA LEU A 46 18.25 -4.15 -2.20
C LEU A 46 16.88 -3.69 -1.69
N LEU A 47 16.11 -4.59 -1.07
CA LEU A 47 14.88 -4.19 -0.41
C LEU A 47 15.23 -3.31 0.80
N LEU A 48 14.76 -2.06 0.72
CA LEU A 48 14.67 -1.15 1.85
C LEU A 48 13.98 -1.88 3.02
N TRP A 49 14.35 -1.55 4.26
CA TRP A 49 13.87 -2.30 5.43
C TRP A 49 12.35 -2.41 5.38
N GLY A 50 11.75 -3.54 5.81
CA GLY A 50 10.30 -3.75 5.72
C GLY A 50 9.43 -2.63 6.31
N SER A 51 10.01 -1.76 7.15
CA SER A 51 9.42 -0.50 7.61
C SER A 51 9.15 0.54 6.51
N GLU A 52 9.98 0.62 5.47
CA GLU A 52 9.83 1.57 4.36
C GLU A 52 8.73 1.14 3.38
N LEU A 53 8.58 -0.16 3.13
CA LEU A 53 7.45 -0.74 2.38
C LEU A 53 6.11 -0.54 3.09
N VAL A 54 6.08 -0.62 4.43
CA VAL A 54 4.87 -0.33 5.22
C VAL A 54 4.50 1.16 5.13
N ILE A 55 5.47 2.07 5.07
CA ILE A 55 5.19 3.50 4.93
C ILE A 55 4.57 3.80 3.55
N GLU A 56 5.10 3.21 2.48
CA GLU A 56 4.55 3.44 1.13
C GLU A 56 3.15 2.83 0.97
N GLU A 57 2.93 1.61 1.45
CA GLU A 57 1.60 0.98 1.43
C GLU A 57 0.60 1.73 2.33
N GLN A 58 1.03 2.23 3.50
CA GLN A 58 0.16 3.07 4.33
C GLN A 58 -0.15 4.42 3.70
N GLN A 59 0.80 5.04 2.98
CA GLN A 59 0.52 6.27 2.24
C GLN A 59 -0.49 6.05 1.12
N ARG A 60 -0.35 4.96 0.34
CA ARG A 60 -1.31 4.60 -0.70
C ARG A 60 -2.69 4.31 -0.11
N ALA A 61 -2.76 3.53 0.96
CA ALA A 61 -4.01 3.22 1.66
C ALA A 61 -4.67 4.48 2.28
N GLN A 62 -3.88 5.41 2.83
CA GLN A 62 -4.42 6.70 3.31
C GLN A 62 -4.96 7.55 2.17
N GLN A 63 -4.24 7.61 1.05
CA GLN A 63 -4.66 8.41 -0.10
C GLN A 63 -5.95 7.87 -0.71
N GLU A 64 -6.10 6.55 -0.81
CA GLU A 64 -7.32 5.92 -1.29
C GLU A 64 -8.50 6.19 -0.34
N ARG A 65 -8.28 6.06 0.99
CA ARG A 65 -9.31 6.40 1.98
C ARG A 65 -9.76 7.86 1.91
N GLN A 66 -8.83 8.80 1.75
CA GLN A 66 -9.16 10.22 1.60
C GLN A 66 -10.03 10.47 0.36
N ARG A 67 -9.72 9.83 -0.77
CA ARG A 67 -10.53 9.96 -1.99
C ARG A 67 -11.93 9.39 -1.79
N ALA A 68 -12.03 8.20 -1.19
CA ALA A 68 -13.31 7.56 -0.90
C ALA A 68 -14.16 8.41 0.06
N GLU A 69 -13.55 9.02 1.08
CA GLU A 69 -14.25 9.87 2.04
C GLU A 69 -14.72 11.18 1.40
N GLN A 70 -13.90 11.77 0.53
CA GLN A 70 -14.27 12.97 -0.21
C GLN A 70 -15.43 12.71 -1.18
N GLU A 71 -15.43 11.58 -1.87
CA GLU A 71 -16.53 11.17 -2.75
C GLU A 71 -17.82 10.93 -1.96
N ARG A 72 -17.73 10.25 -0.81
CA ARG A 72 -18.88 10.09 0.10
C ARG A 72 -19.44 11.41 0.58
N GLN A 73 -18.60 12.36 0.99
CA GLN A 73 -19.07 13.69 1.40
C GLN A 73 -19.79 14.43 0.27
N ARG A 74 -19.30 14.33 -0.97
CA ARG A 74 -19.96 14.94 -2.13
C ARG A 74 -21.31 14.30 -2.40
N ALA A 75 -21.38 12.98 -2.38
CA ALA A 75 -22.63 12.24 -2.56
C ALA A 75 -23.64 12.59 -1.46
N GLU A 76 -23.21 12.68 -0.20
CA GLU A 76 -24.06 13.06 0.94
C GLU A 76 -24.59 14.50 0.79
N GLN A 77 -23.73 15.45 0.40
CA GLN A 77 -24.16 16.83 0.16
C GLN A 77 -25.16 16.94 -0.98
N GLU A 78 -24.93 16.23 -2.09
CA GLU A 78 -25.86 16.21 -3.22
C GLU A 78 -27.20 15.62 -2.81
N ARG A 79 -27.18 14.50 -2.06
CA ARG A 79 -28.38 13.85 -1.56
C ARG A 79 -29.17 14.75 -0.61
N GLN A 80 -28.50 15.46 0.30
CA GLN A 80 -29.16 16.44 1.18
C GLN A 80 -29.76 17.63 0.41
N ARG A 81 -29.08 18.11 -0.64
CA ARG A 81 -29.62 19.18 -1.50
C ARG A 81 -30.85 18.71 -2.27
N ALA A 82 -30.78 17.53 -2.86
CA ALA A 82 -31.90 16.90 -3.55
C ALA A 82 -33.09 16.69 -2.61
N GLU A 83 -32.85 16.20 -1.39
CA GLU A 83 -33.89 15.99 -0.40
C GLU A 83 -34.55 17.30 0.05
N LYS A 84 -33.75 18.36 0.30
CA LYS A 84 -34.27 19.69 0.62
C LYS A 84 -35.11 20.27 -0.52
N LEU A 85 -34.65 20.13 -1.76
CA LEU A 85 -35.38 20.59 -2.93
C LEU A 85 -36.70 19.81 -3.10
N ALA A 86 -36.67 18.48 -2.97
CA ALA A 86 -37.85 17.64 -3.00
C ALA A 86 -38.84 17.97 -1.88
N ALA A 87 -38.35 18.30 -0.67
CA ALA A 87 -39.19 18.76 0.43
C ALA A 87 -39.86 20.12 0.12
N GLN A 88 -39.13 21.08 -0.46
CA GLN A 88 -39.68 22.38 -0.86
C GLN A 88 -40.72 22.24 -1.99
N LEU A 89 -40.46 21.41 -2.99
CA LEU A 89 -41.40 21.13 -4.08
C LEU A 89 -42.70 20.50 -3.55
N ARG A 90 -42.59 19.50 -2.65
CA ARG A 90 -43.75 18.90 -1.98
C ARG A 90 -44.54 19.92 -1.15
N ALA A 91 -43.85 20.81 -0.43
CA ALA A 91 -44.50 21.90 0.33
C ALA A 91 -45.21 22.91 -0.59
N ALA A 92 -44.72 23.09 -1.82
CA ALA A 92 -45.37 23.90 -2.86
C ALA A 92 -46.48 23.16 -3.63
N GLY A 93 -46.79 21.89 -3.27
CA GLY A 93 -47.83 21.09 -3.92
C GLY A 93 -47.44 20.48 -5.27
N ILE A 94 -46.14 20.48 -5.60
CA ILE A 94 -45.60 19.88 -6.82
C ILE A 94 -44.96 18.54 -6.44
N GLU A 95 -45.46 17.43 -6.98
CA GLU A 95 -44.84 16.12 -6.77
C GLU A 95 -43.51 16.04 -7.56
N PRO A 96 -42.35 15.92 -6.90
CA PRO A 96 -41.08 15.75 -7.59
C PRO A 96 -41.04 14.35 -8.22
N GLN A 97 -41.03 14.26 -9.55
CA GLN A 97 -40.79 12.98 -10.23
C GLN A 97 -39.31 12.63 -10.10
N GLY A 98 -39.05 11.42 -9.61
CA GLY A 98 -37.70 10.84 -9.44
C GLY A 98 -37.09 10.39 -10.75
#